data_AF-F0G5N3-F1
#
_entry.id   AF-F0G5N3-F1
#
_cell.length_a   1.000
_cell.length_b   1.000
_cell.length_c   1.000
_cell.angle_alpha   90.00
_cell.angle_beta   90.00
_cell.angle_gamma   90.00
#
_symmetry.space_group_name_H-M   'P 1'
#
loop_
_entity.id
_entity.type
_entity.pdbx_description
1 polymer ?
#
loop_
_entity_poly.entity_id
_entity_poly.type
_entity_poly.pdbx_seq_one_letter_code
_entity_poly.pdbx_strand_id
1 'polypeptide(L)'
;GDLALAFSTAYTIAHDATHVALPALLADAALDPLFMAAAESVEHAIADALLQAVTVAGRDAHVRQSLRDALPDLDGLFHADRPNHS
;
A
#
# COMPACT_ATOMS: atom_id res chain seq x y z
N GLY A 1 -14.00 7.93 1.62
CA GLY A 1 -15.00 6.86 1.48
C GLY A 1 -14.19 5.69 1.04
N ASP A 2 -13.91 4.78 1.96
CA ASP A 2 -12.71 3.97 1.89
C ASP A 2 -13.10 2.53 1.54
N LEU A 3 -12.38 1.92 0.60
CA LEU A 3 -12.69 0.63 0.04
C LEU A 3 -11.41 -0.22 -0.03
N ALA A 4 -11.48 -1.44 0.50
CA ALA A 4 -10.46 -2.45 0.33
C ALA A 4 -11.00 -3.60 -0.53
N LEU A 5 -10.21 -4.04 -1.51
CA LEU A 5 -10.50 -5.19 -2.37
C LEU A 5 -9.30 -6.13 -2.33
N ALA A 6 -9.55 -7.40 -2.02
CA ALA A 6 -8.56 -8.46 -2.06
C ALA A 6 -8.98 -9.52 -3.08
N PHE A 7 -7.99 -10.04 -3.81
CA PHE A 7 -8.17 -11.16 -4.73
C PHE A 7 -6.96 -12.08 -4.65
N SER A 8 -7.14 -13.33 -5.07
CA SER A 8 -6.04 -14.30 -5.15
C SER A 8 -5.82 -14.68 -6.60
N THR A 9 -4.55 -14.86 -6.96
CA THR A 9 -4.12 -15.40 -8.26
C THR A 9 -3.83 -16.90 -8.19
N ALA A 10 -3.98 -17.53 -7.01
CA ALA A 10 -3.65 -18.94 -6.80
C ALA A 10 -4.52 -19.90 -7.63
N TYR A 11 -5.69 -19.45 -8.07
CA TYR A 11 -6.59 -20.22 -8.91
C TYR A 11 -7.25 -19.33 -9.97
N THR A 12 -7.20 -19.75 -11.22
CA THR A 12 -7.79 -19.03 -12.36
C THR A 12 -9.01 -19.78 -12.86
N ILE A 13 -10.13 -19.07 -13.03
CA ILE A 13 -11.39 -19.63 -13.53
C ILE A 13 -11.56 -19.17 -14.98
N ALA A 14 -11.81 -20.11 -15.90
CA ALA A 14 -12.13 -19.80 -17.28
C ALA A 14 -13.46 -19.02 -17.35
N HIS A 15 -13.53 -18.00 -18.20
CA HIS A 15 -14.69 -17.10 -18.28
C HIS A 15 -16.01 -17.83 -18.65
N ASP A 16 -15.93 -18.91 -19.42
CA ASP A 16 -17.05 -19.72 -19.90
C ASP A 16 -17.24 -21.03 -19.11
N ALA A 17 -16.56 -21.17 -17.97
CA ALA A 17 -16.65 -22.37 -17.15
C ALA A 17 -18.09 -22.59 -16.67
N THR A 18 -18.69 -23.72 -17.07
CA THR A 18 -20.01 -24.12 -16.56
C THR A 18 -19.92 -24.82 -15.20
N HIS A 19 -18.72 -25.25 -14.80
CA HIS A 19 -18.44 -25.87 -13.51
C HIS A 19 -17.08 -25.40 -12.99
N VAL A 20 -16.98 -25.21 -11.67
CA VAL A 20 -15.75 -24.83 -10.98
C VAL A 20 -15.44 -25.88 -9.92
N ALA A 21 -14.19 -26.33 -9.85
CA ALA A 21 -13.72 -27.20 -8.77
C ALA A 21 -13.30 -26.35 -7.57
N LEU A 22 -13.49 -26.88 -6.35
CA LEU A 22 -13.01 -26.20 -5.15
C LEU A 22 -11.46 -26.14 -5.19
N PRO A 23 -10.85 -24.94 -5.17
CA PRO A 23 -9.39 -24.83 -5.15
C PRO A 23 -8.82 -25.26 -3.80
N ALA A 24 -7.51 -25.52 -3.76
CA ALA A 24 -6.82 -25.69 -2.49
C ALA A 24 -6.98 -24.42 -1.63
N LEU A 25 -7.58 -24.57 -0.44
CA LEU A 25 -7.77 -23.48 0.50
C LEU A 25 -6.71 -23.54 1.60
N LEU A 26 -6.27 -22.36 2.03
CA LEU A 26 -5.41 -22.24 3.20
C LEU A 26 -6.27 -22.37 4.46
N ALA A 27 -5.78 -23.09 5.47
CA ALA A 27 -6.45 -23.14 6.77
C ALA A 27 -6.38 -21.77 7.45
N ASP A 28 -7.43 -21.38 8.17
CA ASP A 28 -7.51 -20.05 8.81
C ASP A 28 -6.31 -19.76 9.73
N ALA A 29 -5.81 -20.77 10.44
CA ALA A 29 -4.65 -20.64 11.33
C ALA A 29 -3.34 -20.26 10.60
N ALA A 30 -3.29 -20.35 9.28
CA ALA A 30 -2.17 -19.94 8.46
C ALA A 30 -2.37 -18.57 7.78
N LEU A 31 -3.49 -17.89 8.03
CA LEU A 31 -3.77 -16.56 7.46
C LEU A 31 -3.09 -15.41 8.23
N ASP A 32 -2.73 -15.60 9.51
CA ASP A 32 -2.15 -14.52 10.33
C ASP A 32 -0.96 -13.81 9.65
N PRO A 33 0.01 -14.53 9.02
CA PRO A 33 1.09 -13.87 8.29
C PRO A 33 0.61 -13.06 7.08
N LEU A 34 -0.46 -13.50 6.40
CA LEU A 34 -1.03 -12.77 5.26
C LEU A 34 -1.74 -11.49 5.71
N PHE A 35 -2.41 -11.51 6.87
CA PHE A 35 -3.02 -10.31 7.43
C PHE A 35 -1.96 -9.27 7.82
N MET A 36 -0.88 -9.71 8.44
CA MET A 36 0.24 -8.82 8.77
C MET A 36 0.89 -8.24 7.52
N ALA A 37 1.20 -9.09 6.53
CA ALA A 37 1.79 -8.63 5.27
C ALA A 37 0.87 -7.66 4.52
N ALA A 38 -0.45 -7.88 4.55
CA ALA A 38 -1.42 -6.97 3.94
C ALA A 38 -1.44 -5.61 4.66
N ALA A 39 -1.43 -5.60 6.00
CA ALA A 39 -1.39 -4.37 6.77
C ALA A 39 -0.10 -3.58 6.50
N GLU A 40 1.07 -4.24 6.58
CA GLU A 40 2.36 -3.64 6.30
C GLU A 40 2.46 -3.12 4.86
N SER A 41 1.97 -3.88 3.89
CA SER A 41 2.00 -3.47 2.48
C SER A 41 1.13 -2.23 2.23
N VAL A 42 -0.05 -2.15 2.87
CA VAL A 42 -0.95 -0.99 2.72
C VAL A 42 -0.34 0.24 3.40
N GLU A 43 0.23 0.08 4.59
CA GLU A 43 0.95 1.17 5.28
C GLU A 43 2.07 1.74 4.40
N HIS A 44 2.93 0.86 3.87
CA HIS A 44 4.00 1.27 2.97
C HIS A 44 3.48 1.93 1.69
N ALA A 45 2.39 1.43 1.10
CA ALA A 45 1.83 2.02 -0.11
C ALA A 45 1.28 3.45 0.13
N ILE A 46 0.66 3.69 1.29
CA ILE A 46 0.19 5.04 1.67
C ILE A 46 1.39 5.97 1.88
N ALA A 47 2.42 5.52 2.61
CA ALA A 47 3.63 6.30 2.83
C ALA A 47 4.33 6.64 1.51
N ASP A 48 4.51 5.64 0.63
CA ASP A 48 5.11 5.83 -0.70
C ASP A 48 4.30 6.82 -1.54
N ALA A 49 2.97 6.72 -1.57
CA ALA A 49 2.13 7.66 -2.30
C ALA A 49 2.34 9.12 -1.85
N LEU A 50 2.53 9.37 -0.55
CA LEU A 50 2.82 10.71 -0.02
C LEU A 50 4.23 11.18 -0.38
N LEU A 51 5.22 10.28 -0.33
CA LEU A 51 6.61 10.58 -0.65
C LEU A 51 6.84 10.83 -2.15
N GLN A 52 6.01 10.24 -3.01
CA GLN A 52 6.06 10.37 -4.46
C GLN A 52 5.09 11.41 -5.00
N ALA A 53 4.21 11.96 -4.16
CA ALA A 53 3.30 13.02 -4.55
C ALA A 53 4.05 14.28 -5.01
N VAL A 54 3.45 15.00 -5.95
CA VAL A 54 3.92 16.31 -6.42
C VAL A 54 2.92 17.39 -6.04
N THR A 55 3.38 18.63 -5.87
CA THR A 55 2.48 19.76 -5.59
C THR A 55 1.56 19.99 -6.79
N VAL A 56 0.25 20.09 -6.52
CA VAL A 56 -0.77 20.34 -7.55
C VAL A 56 -1.57 21.59 -7.21
N ALA A 57 -1.73 22.47 -8.20
CA ALA A 57 -2.69 23.57 -8.17
C ALA A 57 -4.01 23.10 -8.81
N GLY A 58 -5.14 23.36 -8.14
CA GLY A 58 -6.48 22.97 -8.52
C GLY A 58 -7.43 24.14 -8.71
N ARG A 59 -8.74 23.85 -8.69
CA ARG A 59 -9.81 24.85 -8.85
C ARG A 59 -9.82 25.84 -7.68
N ASP A 60 -10.30 27.06 -7.94
CA ASP A 60 -10.50 28.11 -6.94
C ASP A 60 -9.21 28.48 -6.19
N ALA A 61 -8.08 28.45 -6.91
CA ALA A 61 -6.73 28.67 -6.39
C ALA A 61 -6.32 27.73 -5.24
N HIS A 62 -6.99 26.58 -5.07
CA HIS A 62 -6.55 25.57 -4.12
C HIS A 62 -5.22 24.97 -4.54
N VAL A 63 -4.32 24.82 -3.57
CA VAL A 63 -3.06 24.10 -3.77
C VAL A 63 -3.02 22.94 -2.77
N ARG A 64 -2.53 21.80 -3.24
CA ARG A 64 -2.13 20.66 -2.41
C ARG A 64 -0.63 20.50 -2.57
N GLN A 65 0.10 20.84 -1.51
CA GLN A 65 1.54 20.71 -1.51
C GLN A 65 1.94 19.24 -1.36
N SER A 66 3.02 18.86 -2.03
CA SER A 66 3.67 17.58 -1.76
C SER A 66 4.22 17.56 -0.33
N LEU A 67 4.44 16.36 0.21
CA LEU A 67 5.03 16.22 1.53
C LEU A 67 6.45 16.82 1.58
N ARG A 68 7.21 16.69 0.49
CA ARG A 68 8.58 17.22 0.36
C ARG A 68 8.62 18.75 0.37
N ASP A 69 7.67 19.39 -0.32
CA ASP A 69 7.59 20.85 -0.35
C ASP A 69 7.09 21.42 0.99
N ALA A 70 6.25 20.67 1.70
CA ALA A 70 5.75 21.05 3.03
C ALA A 70 6.79 20.85 4.15
N LEU A 71 7.72 19.89 3.97
CA LEU A 71 8.76 19.55 4.93
C LEU A 71 10.14 19.54 4.24
N PRO A 72 10.81 20.68 4.10
CA PRO A 72 12.07 20.79 3.34
C PRO A 72 13.24 19.97 3.91
N ASP A 73 13.20 19.62 5.21
CA ASP A 73 14.22 18.80 5.89
C ASP A 73 13.78 17.34 6.08
N LEU A 74 12.85 16.87 5.24
CA LEU A 74 12.33 15.51 5.33
C LEU A 74 13.44 14.46 5.17
N ASP A 75 14.42 14.71 4.29
CA ASP A 75 15.57 13.82 4.09
C ASP A 75 16.42 13.71 5.36
N GLY A 76 16.66 14.83 6.06
CA GLY A 76 17.39 14.83 7.33
C GLY A 76 16.69 14.01 8.42
N LEU A 77 15.36 14.07 8.46
CA LEU A 77 14.55 13.30 9.41
C LEU A 77 14.63 11.79 9.17
N PHE A 78 14.63 11.33 7.91
CA PHE A 78 14.80 9.91 7.58
C PHE A 78 16.21 9.40 7.85
N HIS A 79 17.23 10.26 7.76
CA HIS A 79 18.61 9.89 8.02
C HIS A 79 19.00 9.91 9.51
N ALA A 80 18.32 10.72 10.33
CA ALA A 80 18.58 10.82 11.77
C ALA A 80 18.26 9.53 12.55
N ASP A 81 17.37 8.68 12.02
CA ASP A 81 16.92 7.45 12.70
C ASP A 81 17.84 6.23 12.41
N ARG A 82 18.92 6.40 11.64
CA ARG A 82 19.91 5.32 11.48
C ARG A 82 20.90 5.33 12.65
N PRO A 83 20.91 4.31 13.53
CA PRO A 83 21.92 4.25 14.59
C PRO A 83 23.31 4.18 13.96
N ASN A 84 24.17 5.11 14.39
CA ASN A 84 25.60 5.10 14.10
C ASN A 84 26.20 3.80 14.68
N HIS A 85 26.26 2.74 13.87
CA HIS A 85 27.04 1.54 14.20
C HIS A 85 28.44 1.72 13.61
N SER A 86 29.35 2.22 14.45
CA SER A 86 30.80 2.08 14.30
C SER A 86 31.29 0.80 14.96
#